data_AF-A0A7M3VFX2-F1
#
_entry.id   AF-A0A7M3VFX2-F1
#
_cell.length_a   1.000
_cell.length_b   1.000
_cell.length_c   1.000
_cell.angle_alpha   90.00
_cell.angle_beta   90.00
_cell.angle_gamma   90.00
#
_symmetry.space_group_name_H-M   'P 1'
#
loop_
_entity.id
_entity.type
_entity.pdbx_description
1 polymer ?
#
loop_
_entity_poly.entity_id
_entity_poly.type
_entity_poly.pdbx_seq_one_letter_code
_entity_poly.pdbx_strand_id
1 'polypeptide(L)'
;MITIQIPQQSELIIKHIVCDFNGTLATAGKVSSKTINLLTSLSLKHDVKVHVLTADTFGTVHQQFAQSAINVHLVSKLNGTIDKADFIKQLGVENCVAIGNGNNDIEMLRLAKIGICLMGEEGCATKTLVASDIVVANINDAISLLDNPLSLKATLRP
;
A
#
# COMPACT_ATOMS: atom_id res chain seq x y z
N MET A 1 2.10 14.77 -4.38
CA MET A 1 1.38 14.48 -3.12
C MET A 1 -0.13 14.35 -3.29
N ILE A 2 -0.75 13.51 -2.46
CA ILE A 2 -2.22 13.47 -2.25
C ILE A 2 -2.51 14.19 -0.93
N THR A 3 -3.47 15.11 -0.94
CA THR A 3 -3.83 15.91 0.24
C THR A 3 -5.26 15.62 0.65
N ILE A 4 -5.47 15.30 1.94
CA ILE A 4 -6.76 14.89 2.47
C ILE A 4 -7.11 15.74 3.69
N GLN A 5 -8.24 16.43 3.60
CA GLN A 5 -8.77 17.28 4.66
C GLN A 5 -9.81 16.53 5.48
N ILE A 6 -9.39 15.94 6.60
CA ILE A 6 -10.30 15.27 7.54
C ILE A 6 -10.80 16.30 8.57
N PRO A 7 -12.13 16.44 8.75
CA PRO A 7 -12.69 17.39 9.71
C PRO A 7 -12.12 17.16 11.11
N GLN A 8 -11.77 18.24 11.81
CA GLN A 8 -11.26 18.21 13.19
C GLN A 8 -9.91 17.48 13.35
N GLN A 9 -9.21 17.20 12.25
CA GLN A 9 -7.87 16.64 12.23
C GLN A 9 -6.92 17.54 11.42
N SER A 10 -5.62 17.35 11.61
CA SER A 10 -4.61 17.96 10.74
C SER A 10 -4.75 17.44 9.30
N GLU A 11 -4.45 18.30 8.33
CA GLU A 11 -4.33 17.91 6.93
C GLU A 11 -3.39 16.69 6.78
N LEU A 12 -3.83 15.68 6.03
CA LEU A 12 -2.99 14.55 5.68
C LEU A 12 -2.29 14.83 4.35
N ILE A 13 -0.97 14.66 4.33
CA ILE A 13 -0.16 14.83 3.13
C ILE A 13 0.54 13.51 2.84
N ILE A 14 0.09 12.83 1.79
CA ILE A 14 0.67 11.56 1.35
C ILE A 14 1.65 11.81 0.21
N LYS A 15 2.88 11.36 0.39
CA LYS A 15 3.96 11.42 -0.62
C LYS A 15 4.33 10.03 -1.12
N HIS A 16 4.11 9.01 -0.28
CA HIS A 16 4.52 7.64 -0.54
C HIS A 16 3.33 6.69 -0.42
N ILE A 17 3.16 5.85 -1.44
CA ILE A 17 2.28 4.68 -1.40
C ILE A 17 3.18 3.47 -1.34
N VAL A 18 3.06 2.68 -0.29
CA VAL A 18 3.90 1.51 -0.03
C VAL A 18 3.01 0.27 -0.02
N CYS A 19 3.23 -0.63 -0.97
CA CYS A 19 2.43 -1.82 -1.13
C CYS A 19 3.27 -3.06 -0.84
N ASP A 20 2.68 -4.05 -0.18
CA ASP A 20 3.12 -5.43 -0.37
C ASP A 20 2.85 -5.91 -1.80
N PHE A 21 3.45 -7.03 -2.21
CA PHE A 21 3.29 -7.61 -3.54
C PHE A 21 2.25 -8.74 -3.60
N ASN A 22 2.53 -9.92 -3.04
CA ASN A 22 1.67 -11.10 -3.21
C ASN A 22 0.55 -11.13 -2.17
N GLY A 23 -0.69 -11.30 -2.61
CA GLY A 23 -1.88 -11.11 -1.79
C GLY A 23 -2.34 -9.64 -1.76
N THR A 24 -1.54 -8.73 -2.33
CA THR A 24 -1.82 -7.29 -2.37
C THR A 24 -1.95 -6.76 -3.80
N LEU A 25 -0.83 -6.62 -4.53
CA LEU A 25 -0.83 -6.19 -5.94
C LEU A 25 -0.95 -7.36 -6.91
N ALA A 26 -0.49 -8.53 -6.50
CA ALA A 26 -0.38 -9.74 -7.30
C ALA A 26 -1.12 -10.91 -6.66
N THR A 27 -1.69 -11.76 -7.50
CA THR A 27 -2.18 -13.10 -7.13
C THR A 27 -1.23 -14.11 -7.76
N ALA A 28 -0.66 -15.00 -6.96
CA ALA A 28 0.35 -15.97 -7.41
C ALA A 28 1.48 -15.36 -8.28
N GLY A 29 2.03 -14.20 -7.86
CA GLY A 29 3.15 -13.54 -8.54
C GLY A 29 2.82 -12.78 -9.82
N LYS A 30 1.54 -12.66 -10.19
CA LYS A 30 1.07 -11.94 -11.39
C LYS A 30 0.26 -10.70 -11.03
N VAL A 31 0.64 -9.56 -11.61
CA VAL A 31 -0.09 -8.29 -11.47
C VAL A 31 -0.92 -8.06 -12.72
N SER A 32 -2.14 -7.58 -12.55
CA SER A 32 -2.97 -7.21 -13.71
C SER A 32 -2.46 -5.91 -14.36
N SER A 33 -2.52 -5.83 -15.69
CA SER A 33 -2.18 -4.59 -16.41
C SER A 33 -3.05 -3.41 -15.96
N LYS A 34 -4.31 -3.68 -15.57
CA LYS A 34 -5.20 -2.68 -14.99
C LYS A 34 -4.61 -2.06 -13.72
N THR A 35 -4.12 -2.89 -12.79
CA THR A 35 -3.52 -2.42 -11.53
C THR A 35 -2.26 -1.59 -11.78
N ILE A 36 -1.37 -2.03 -12.68
CA ILE A 36 -0.16 -1.28 -13.05
C ILE A 36 -0.53 0.10 -13.62
N ASN A 37 -1.50 0.13 -14.54
CA ASN A 37 -1.95 1.38 -15.16
C ASN A 37 -2.56 2.32 -14.12
N LEU A 38 -3.42 1.83 -13.23
CA LEU A 38 -4.03 2.63 -12.18
C LEU A 38 -3.00 3.23 -11.23
N LEU A 39 -2.01 2.44 -10.77
CA LEU A 39 -0.92 2.94 -9.92
C LEU A 39 -0.06 3.98 -10.64
N THR A 40 0.25 3.75 -11.91
CA THR A 40 1.05 4.67 -12.73
C THR A 40 0.29 5.98 -12.94
N SER A 41 -0.98 5.92 -13.30
CA SER A 41 -1.83 7.11 -13.45
C SER A 41 -1.98 7.88 -12.15
N LEU A 42 -2.18 7.19 -11.01
CA LEU A 42 -2.25 7.81 -9.69
C LEU A 42 -0.93 8.52 -9.35
N SER A 43 0.20 7.84 -9.56
CA SER A 43 1.54 8.37 -9.33
C SER A 43 1.80 9.65 -10.12
N LEU A 44 1.50 9.65 -11.43
CA LEU A 44 1.69 10.80 -12.31
C LEU A 44 0.73 11.95 -11.99
N LYS A 45 -0.55 11.64 -11.80
CA LYS A 45 -1.61 12.64 -11.56
C LYS A 45 -1.36 13.42 -10.28
N HIS A 46 -0.95 12.72 -9.22
CA HIS A 46 -0.76 13.34 -7.91
C HIS A 46 0.70 13.58 -7.58
N ASP A 47 1.68 13.24 -8.41
CA ASP A 47 3.12 13.31 -8.07
C ASP A 47 3.43 12.60 -6.73
N VAL A 48 3.04 11.32 -6.64
CA VAL A 48 3.32 10.44 -5.48
C VAL A 48 4.21 9.29 -5.89
N LYS A 49 5.10 8.88 -5.00
CA LYS A 49 6.01 7.76 -5.24
C LYS A 49 5.35 6.46 -4.81
N VAL A 50 5.32 5.49 -5.72
CA VAL A 50 4.82 4.13 -5.44
C VAL A 50 6.01 3.22 -5.18
N HIS A 51 5.92 2.47 -4.09
CA HIS A 51 6.94 1.53 -3.61
C HIS A 51 6.30 0.15 -3.44
N VAL A 52 6.99 -0.90 -3.90
CA VAL A 52 6.59 -2.29 -3.72
C VAL A 52 7.63 -2.98 -2.86
N LEU A 53 7.21 -3.54 -1.72
CA LEU A 53 8.05 -4.29 -0.80
C LEU A 53 7.75 -5.78 -0.92
N THR A 54 8.73 -6.59 -1.25
CA THR A 54 8.51 -8.03 -1.44
C THR A 54 9.75 -8.87 -1.17
N ALA A 55 9.54 -10.09 -0.67
CA ALA A 55 10.61 -11.09 -0.61
C ALA A 55 10.83 -11.81 -1.96
N ASP A 56 10.07 -11.41 -2.99
CA ASP A 56 10.07 -11.94 -4.36
C ASP A 56 10.08 -13.46 -4.43
N THR A 57 9.15 -14.10 -3.70
CA THR A 57 9.10 -15.56 -3.56
C THR A 57 9.02 -16.29 -4.90
N PHE A 58 8.38 -15.68 -5.91
CA PHE A 58 8.22 -16.27 -7.25
C PHE A 58 9.29 -15.81 -8.25
N GLY A 59 10.15 -14.85 -7.90
CA GLY A 59 11.18 -14.33 -8.80
C GLY A 59 10.64 -13.49 -9.96
N THR A 60 9.42 -12.95 -9.84
CA THR A 60 8.70 -12.29 -10.95
C THR A 60 8.64 -10.78 -10.82
N VAL A 61 8.91 -10.20 -9.65
CA VAL A 61 8.55 -8.81 -9.36
C VAL A 61 9.18 -7.82 -10.34
N HIS A 62 10.47 -8.00 -10.67
CA HIS A 62 11.17 -7.09 -11.57
C HIS A 62 10.60 -7.14 -12.99
N GLN A 63 10.19 -8.31 -13.46
CA GLN A 63 9.56 -8.45 -14.77
C GLN A 63 8.17 -7.78 -14.80
N GLN A 64 7.40 -7.90 -13.71
CA GLN A 64 6.06 -7.29 -13.64
C GLN A 64 6.11 -5.76 -13.73
N PHE A 65 7.16 -5.14 -13.19
CA PHE A 65 7.28 -3.68 -13.10
C PHE A 65 8.34 -3.06 -14.01
N ALA A 66 8.98 -3.84 -14.88
CA ALA A 66 10.14 -3.41 -15.70
C ALA A 66 9.90 -2.14 -16.54
N GLN A 67 8.66 -1.87 -16.93
CA GLN A 67 8.27 -0.72 -17.76
C GLN A 67 7.49 0.35 -16.99
N SER A 68 7.47 0.28 -15.66
CA SER A 68 6.75 1.21 -14.80
C SER A 68 7.71 2.07 -13.97
N ALA A 69 7.27 3.26 -13.55
CA ALA A 69 8.00 4.12 -12.62
C ALA A 69 7.89 3.65 -11.15
N ILE A 70 7.40 2.43 -10.92
CA ILE A 70 7.17 1.86 -9.60
C ILE A 70 8.51 1.37 -9.02
N ASN A 71 8.79 1.75 -7.78
CA ASN A 71 10.04 1.42 -7.11
C ASN A 71 9.91 0.09 -6.39
N VAL A 72 10.63 -0.93 -6.84
CA VAL A 72 10.64 -2.26 -6.19
C VAL A 72 11.79 -2.35 -5.20
N HIS A 73 11.49 -2.81 -3.98
CA HIS A 73 12.48 -3.03 -2.92
C HIS A 73 12.34 -4.47 -2.41
N LEU A 74 13.47 -5.17 -2.40
CA LEU A 74 13.52 -6.52 -1.86
C LEU A 74 13.64 -6.48 -0.34
N VAL A 75 12.83 -7.30 0.34
CA VAL A 75 12.90 -7.52 1.78
C VAL A 75 13.36 -8.93 2.10
N SER A 76 13.90 -9.12 3.30
CA SER A 76 14.33 -10.41 3.80
C SER A 76 13.17 -11.40 3.92
N LYS A 77 13.41 -12.66 3.55
CA LYS A 77 12.46 -13.76 3.80
C LYS A 77 12.27 -14.05 5.28
N LEU A 78 13.29 -13.79 6.10
CA LEU A 78 13.24 -14.08 7.55
C LEU A 78 12.71 -12.87 8.35
N ASN A 79 13.07 -11.66 7.93
CA ASN A 79 12.79 -10.43 8.67
C ASN A 79 11.83 -9.48 7.96
N GLY A 80 11.05 -9.96 6.98
CA GLY A 80 10.23 -9.12 6.11
C GLY A 80 9.31 -8.14 6.85
N THR A 81 8.78 -8.51 8.01
CA THR A 81 7.98 -7.59 8.85
C THR A 81 8.78 -6.39 9.35
N ILE A 82 10.01 -6.63 9.81
CA ILE A 82 10.90 -5.60 10.34
C ILE A 82 11.38 -4.71 9.20
N ASP A 83 11.83 -5.31 8.10
CA ASP A 83 12.32 -4.58 6.94
C ASP A 83 11.25 -3.64 6.37
N LYS A 84 9.99 -4.10 6.28
CA LYS A 84 8.86 -3.28 5.83
C LYS A 84 8.55 -2.14 6.80
N ALA A 85 8.59 -2.39 8.10
CA ALA A 85 8.39 -1.37 9.11
C ALA A 85 9.48 -0.29 9.07
N ASP A 86 10.75 -0.71 8.92
CA ASP A 86 11.89 0.20 8.85
C ASP A 86 11.88 1.03 7.57
N PHE A 87 11.39 0.46 6.46
CA PHE A 87 11.18 1.21 5.23
C PHE A 87 10.16 2.35 5.40
N ILE A 88 9.03 2.09 6.08
CA ILE A 88 8.03 3.12 6.38
C ILE A 88 8.63 4.24 7.25
N LYS A 89 9.43 3.88 8.26
CA LYS A 89 10.13 4.86 9.11
C LYS A 89 11.11 5.71 8.30
N GLN A 90 11.86 5.09 7.39
CA GLN A 90 12.83 5.80 6.54
C GLN A 90 12.16 6.84 5.64
N LEU A 91 10.95 6.57 5.16
CA LEU A 91 10.18 7.50 4.32
C LEU A 91 9.48 8.63 5.11
N GLY A 92 9.48 8.55 6.45
CA GLY A 92 8.67 9.41 7.32
C GLY A 92 7.25 8.90 7.40
N VAL A 93 6.90 8.33 8.55
CA VAL A 93 5.64 7.60 8.77
C VAL A 93 4.40 8.44 8.44
N GLU A 94 4.47 9.74 8.73
CA GLU A 94 3.42 10.72 8.52
C GLU A 94 3.11 11.01 7.04
N ASN A 95 4.01 10.63 6.12
CA ASN A 95 3.86 10.86 4.69
C ASN A 95 3.43 9.60 3.90
N CYS A 96 3.18 8.49 4.61
CA CYS A 96 3.00 7.18 4.00
C CYS A 96 1.55 6.69 4.07
N VAL A 97 1.06 6.15 2.96
CA VAL A 97 -0.02 5.16 2.95
C VAL A 97 0.60 3.80 2.74
N ALA A 98 0.23 2.82 3.57
CA ALA A 98 0.67 1.43 3.41
C ALA A 98 -0.51 0.52 3.06
N ILE A 99 -0.31 -0.41 2.12
CA ILE A 99 -1.33 -1.35 1.64
C ILE A 99 -0.78 -2.77 1.73
N GLY A 100 -1.53 -3.67 2.36
CA GLY A 100 -1.10 -5.05 2.57
C GLY A 100 -2.24 -5.98 2.98
N ASN A 101 -1.95 -7.27 3.11
CA ASN A 101 -2.91 -8.28 3.59
C ASN A 101 -2.26 -9.33 4.52
N GLY A 102 -0.95 -9.52 4.41
CA GLY A 102 -0.22 -10.59 5.07
C GLY A 102 0.14 -10.26 6.52
N ASN A 103 0.46 -11.29 7.30
CA ASN A 103 0.91 -11.11 8.69
C ASN A 103 2.25 -10.36 8.78
N ASN A 104 3.05 -10.40 7.72
CA ASN A 104 4.29 -9.62 7.60
C ASN A 104 4.06 -8.13 7.29
N ASP A 105 2.82 -7.71 7.03
CA ASP A 105 2.48 -6.32 6.74
C ASP A 105 2.02 -5.55 7.98
N ILE A 106 1.77 -6.25 9.09
CA ILE A 106 1.14 -5.69 10.30
C ILE A 106 1.81 -4.39 10.78
N GLU A 107 3.13 -4.38 10.92
CA GLU A 107 3.86 -3.21 11.41
C GLU A 107 3.95 -2.10 10.36
N MET A 108 4.02 -2.45 9.08
CA MET A 108 4.01 -1.48 7.99
C MET A 108 2.69 -0.69 7.96
N LEU A 109 1.56 -1.38 8.09
CA LEU A 109 0.23 -0.77 8.12
C LEU A 109 0.01 0.03 9.39
N ARG A 110 0.41 -0.52 10.55
CA ARG A 110 0.25 0.14 11.86
C ARG A 110 1.07 1.43 11.98
N LEU A 111 2.24 1.49 11.34
CA LEU A 111 3.13 2.65 11.43
C LEU A 111 2.77 3.76 10.43
N ALA A 112 2.30 3.41 9.23
CA ALA A 112 1.97 4.38 8.20
C ALA A 112 0.89 5.37 8.68
N LYS A 113 0.84 6.56 8.06
CA LYS A 113 -0.18 7.55 8.39
C LYS A 113 -1.59 7.02 8.13
N ILE A 114 -1.74 6.18 7.11
CA ILE A 114 -2.94 5.39 6.85
C ILE A 114 -2.49 3.99 6.45
N GLY A 115 -2.91 2.98 7.20
CA GLY A 115 -2.82 1.56 6.86
C GLY A 115 -4.11 1.06 6.22
N ILE A 116 -4.01 0.50 5.01
CA ILE A 116 -5.13 -0.10 4.27
C ILE A 116 -4.92 -1.61 4.18
N CYS A 117 -5.78 -2.39 4.83
CA CYS A 117 -5.80 -3.84 4.68
C CYS A 117 -6.68 -4.26 3.49
N LEU A 118 -6.19 -5.17 2.66
CA LEU A 118 -7.00 -5.82 1.63
C LEU A 118 -7.53 -7.14 2.15
N MET A 119 -8.83 -7.40 1.97
CA MET A 119 -9.39 -8.73 2.24
C MET A 119 -8.89 -9.74 1.22
N GLY A 120 -8.87 -9.36 -0.07
CA GLY A 120 -8.39 -10.18 -1.17
C GLY A 120 -9.21 -11.45 -1.40
N GLU A 121 -8.83 -12.21 -2.43
CA GLU A 121 -9.42 -13.53 -2.71
C GLU A 121 -8.74 -14.66 -1.90
N GLU A 122 -7.50 -14.44 -1.46
CA GLU A 122 -6.68 -15.39 -0.68
C GLU A 122 -6.89 -15.22 0.84
N GLY A 123 -7.77 -14.30 1.25
CA GLY A 123 -7.96 -13.89 2.63
C GLY A 123 -6.86 -12.93 3.12
N CYS A 124 -7.01 -12.48 4.36
CA CYS A 124 -6.06 -11.59 5.01
C CYS A 124 -5.79 -12.03 6.45
N ALA A 125 -4.61 -11.69 6.96
CA ALA A 125 -4.25 -11.98 8.34
C ALA A 125 -5.11 -11.13 9.29
N THR A 126 -5.82 -11.77 10.21
CA THR A 126 -6.70 -11.09 11.19
C THR A 126 -5.97 -10.02 11.98
N LYS A 127 -4.71 -10.25 12.33
CA LYS A 127 -3.87 -9.27 13.03
C LYS A 127 -3.58 -8.03 12.18
N THR A 128 -3.35 -8.20 10.88
CA THR A 128 -3.13 -7.11 9.93
C THR A 128 -4.41 -6.31 9.69
N LEU A 129 -5.54 -7.00 9.58
CA LEU A 129 -6.86 -6.37 9.48
C LEU A 129 -7.15 -5.48 10.70
N VAL A 130 -6.94 -6.00 11.92
CA VAL A 130 -7.17 -5.25 13.16
C VAL A 130 -6.19 -4.09 13.35
N ALA A 131 -4.97 -4.20 12.81
CA ALA A 131 -3.96 -3.15 12.90
C ALA A 131 -4.10 -2.03 11.85
N SER A 132 -5.04 -2.16 10.91
CA SER A 132 -5.26 -1.22 9.82
C SER A 132 -6.32 -0.16 10.15
N ASP A 133 -6.25 1.00 9.47
CA ASP A 133 -7.24 2.06 9.60
C ASP A 133 -8.47 1.82 8.70
N ILE A 134 -8.25 1.23 7.53
CA ILE A 134 -9.28 0.97 6.52
C ILE A 134 -9.14 -0.45 5.99
N VAL A 135 -10.27 -1.13 5.82
CA VAL A 135 -10.34 -2.44 5.17
C VAL A 135 -11.13 -2.31 3.87
N VAL A 136 -10.57 -2.80 2.76
CA VAL A 136 -11.27 -2.86 1.46
C VAL A 136 -11.20 -4.26 0.85
N ALA A 137 -12.03 -4.52 -0.16
CA ALA A 137 -12.10 -5.84 -0.78
C ALA A 137 -10.87 -6.14 -1.63
N ASN A 138 -10.44 -5.20 -2.47
CA ASN A 138 -9.35 -5.41 -3.42
C ASN A 138 -8.49 -4.16 -3.68
N ILE A 139 -7.37 -4.35 -4.36
CA ILE A 139 -6.39 -3.28 -4.66
C ILE A 139 -6.96 -2.14 -5.50
N ASN A 140 -7.89 -2.40 -6.42
CA ASN A 140 -8.46 -1.33 -7.25
C ASN A 140 -9.33 -0.38 -6.42
N ASP A 141 -10.00 -0.91 -5.39
CA ASP A 141 -10.77 -0.11 -4.43
C ASP A 141 -9.83 0.78 -3.61
N ALA A 142 -8.71 0.22 -3.13
CA ALA A 142 -7.70 0.99 -2.41
C ALA A 142 -7.11 2.13 -3.26
N ILE A 143 -6.76 1.86 -4.53
CA ILE A 143 -6.27 2.89 -5.45
C ILE A 143 -7.34 3.95 -5.70
N SER A 144 -8.61 3.55 -5.83
CA SER A 144 -9.73 4.46 -6.05
C SER A 144 -9.99 5.36 -4.84
N LEU A 145 -9.81 4.86 -3.61
CA LEU A 145 -9.85 5.66 -2.38
C LEU A 145 -8.76 6.73 -2.35
N LEU A 146 -7.57 6.42 -2.87
CA LEU A 146 -6.45 7.36 -2.94
C LEU A 146 -6.62 8.38 -4.07
N ASP A 147 -7.19 7.99 -5.21
CA ASP A 147 -7.43 8.90 -6.33
C ASP A 147 -8.58 9.88 -6.06
N ASN A 148 -9.61 9.44 -5.34
CA ASN A 148 -10.75 10.25 -4.94
C ASN A 148 -11.02 10.11 -3.44
N PRO A 149 -10.36 10.93 -2.60
CA PRO A 149 -10.34 10.74 -1.15
C PRO A 149 -11.64 11.16 -0.43
N LEU A 150 -12.73 11.44 -1.15
CA LEU A 150 -14.03 11.73 -0.53
C LEU A 150 -14.52 10.56 0.34
N SER A 151 -14.42 9.34 -0.18
CA SER A 151 -14.81 8.13 0.56
C SER A 151 -13.85 7.85 1.72
N LEU A 152 -12.55 8.03 1.51
CA LEU A 152 -11.54 7.88 2.56
C LEU A 152 -11.81 8.85 3.72
N LYS A 153 -12.11 10.12 3.42
CA LYS A 153 -12.53 11.12 4.41
C LYS A 153 -13.80 10.70 5.14
N ALA A 154 -14.79 10.14 4.43
CA ALA A 154 -16.04 9.70 5.03
C ALA A 154 -15.84 8.52 5.99
N THR A 155 -14.86 7.65 5.73
CA THR A 155 -14.48 6.52 6.60
C THR A 155 -13.71 6.95 7.84
N LEU A 156 -12.81 7.94 7.73
CA LEU A 156 -11.89 8.30 8.82
C LEU A 156 -12.35 9.46 9.71
N ARG A 157 -13.41 10.19 9.33
CA ARG A 157 -13.98 11.24 10.19
C ARG A 157 -14.59 10.62 11.47
N PRO A 158 -14.56 11.33 12.61
CA PRO A 158 -15.23 10.91 13.84
C PRO A 158 -16.75 10.90 13.71
#